data_AF-A0A417QXQ7-F1
#
_entry.id   AF-A0A417QXQ7-F1
#
_cell.length_a   1.000
_cell.length_b   1.000
_cell.length_c   1.000
_cell.angle_alpha   90.00
_cell.angle_beta   90.00
_cell.angle_gamma   90.00
#
_symmetry.space_group_name_H-M   'P 1'
#
loop_
_entity.id
_entity.type
_entity.pdbx_description
1 polymer ?
#
loop_
_entity_poly.entity_id
_entity_poly.type
_entity_poly.pdbx_seq_one_letter_code
_entity_poly.pdbx_strand_id
1 'polypeptide(L)'
;MNRKRKKLMKLCAFLFMLFCGTFIFANGNVKDVQAASRMVMLYGNKTYTQYDFTGDGRKNRFKCTADSERGYVRLYLNGSYKQRIFVAKGANLYWCGIDRKNVYLLAVCYQYGGHELKVYKYSSGRFKAVPGKDQLNKVFMFSNFSKIQGDTLYVYSSQGSRNGGSFRNASGMIEAETKFKLRNNKISCISWNSRIIGRRTFYAQNSFQTSASDRNLNIKNGPKVKAGQKVTLNYVKLGGNTYVYQISVGGRKGWFKDSYSIQFR
;
A
#
# COMPACT_ATOMS: atom_id res chain seq x y z
N MET A 1 9.62 -2.50 71.67
CA MET A 1 9.85 -3.27 70.42
C MET A 1 11.32 -3.70 70.33
N ASN A 2 11.57 -5.01 70.32
CA ASN A 2 12.90 -5.61 70.53
C ASN A 2 13.91 -5.25 69.40
N ARG A 3 15.17 -4.93 69.75
CA ARG A 3 16.22 -4.42 68.81
C ARG A 3 16.43 -5.35 67.60
N LYS A 4 16.24 -6.66 67.80
CA LYS A 4 16.29 -7.70 66.75
C LYS A 4 15.15 -7.59 65.73
N ARG A 5 13.91 -7.24 66.14
CA ARG A 5 12.76 -7.05 65.23
C ARG A 5 12.93 -5.83 64.33
N LYS A 6 13.52 -4.73 64.84
CA LYS A 6 13.83 -3.54 64.03
C LYS A 6 14.88 -3.83 62.94
N LYS A 7 15.90 -4.67 63.23
CA LYS A 7 16.89 -5.09 62.22
C LYS A 7 16.26 -5.99 61.15
N LEU A 8 15.41 -6.93 61.55
CA LEU A 8 14.72 -7.83 60.62
C LEU A 8 13.78 -7.06 59.67
N MET A 9 12.99 -6.11 60.19
CA MET A 9 12.12 -5.28 59.35
C MET A 9 12.90 -4.42 58.35
N LYS A 10 14.04 -3.84 58.76
CA LYS A 10 14.91 -3.07 57.85
C LYS A 10 15.53 -3.94 56.77
N LEU A 11 15.93 -5.18 57.11
CA LEU A 11 16.45 -6.14 56.15
C LEU A 11 15.37 -6.58 55.14
N CYS A 12 14.15 -6.86 55.60
CA CYS A 12 13.04 -7.20 54.72
C CYS A 12 12.63 -6.04 53.80
N ALA A 13 12.60 -4.81 54.31
CA ALA A 13 12.31 -3.62 53.49
C ALA A 13 13.42 -3.37 52.45
N PHE A 14 14.68 -3.59 52.81
CA PHE A 14 15.82 -3.49 51.90
C PHE A 14 15.77 -4.56 50.80
N LEU A 15 15.50 -5.81 51.16
CA LEU A 15 15.33 -6.91 50.19
C LEU A 15 14.13 -6.68 49.26
N PHE A 16 13.01 -6.16 49.77
CA PHE A 16 11.84 -5.82 48.95
C PHE A 16 12.12 -4.68 47.97
N MET A 17 12.85 -3.64 48.40
CA MET A 17 13.29 -2.55 47.52
C MET A 17 14.27 -3.05 46.44
N LEU A 18 15.17 -3.98 46.78
CA LEU A 18 16.07 -4.64 45.82
C LEU A 18 15.29 -5.46 44.79
N PHE A 19 14.26 -6.19 45.23
CA PHE A 19 13.39 -6.98 44.35
C PHE A 19 12.57 -6.11 43.40
N CYS A 20 11.98 -5.01 43.91
CA CYS A 20 11.28 -4.02 43.09
C CYS A 20 12.22 -3.32 42.10
N GLY A 21 13.46 -3.01 42.50
CA GLY A 21 14.50 -2.48 41.61
C GLY A 21 14.80 -3.43 40.45
N THR A 22 14.98 -4.73 40.72
CA THR A 22 15.26 -5.73 39.66
C THR A 22 14.09 -5.93 38.68
N PHE A 23 12.83 -5.81 39.13
CA PHE A 23 11.67 -5.87 38.23
C PHE A 23 11.54 -4.65 37.31
N ILE A 24 12.00 -3.48 37.76
CA ILE A 24 11.99 -2.24 36.96
C ILE A 24 13.12 -2.26 35.91
N PHE A 25 14.28 -2.84 36.21
CA PHE A 25 15.40 -2.92 35.25
C PHE A 25 15.32 -4.12 34.29
N ALA A 26 14.63 -5.21 34.64
CA ALA A 26 14.45 -6.35 33.73
C ALA A 26 13.45 -6.08 32.58
N ASN A 27 12.57 -5.08 32.72
CA ASN A 27 11.61 -4.67 31.68
C ASN A 27 12.11 -3.50 30.81
N GLY A 28 13.30 -2.95 31.09
CA GLY A 28 13.76 -1.69 30.51
C GLY A 28 14.32 -1.75 29.09
N ASN A 29 14.52 -2.92 28.49
CA ASN A 29 15.13 -3.04 27.15
C ASN A 29 14.72 -4.32 26.40
N VAL A 30 13.45 -4.71 26.46
CA VAL A 30 12.91 -5.49 25.34
C VAL A 30 12.80 -4.49 24.18
N LYS A 31 13.87 -4.38 23.39
CA LYS A 31 13.73 -3.93 22.02
C LYS A 31 12.73 -4.91 21.42
N ASP A 32 11.46 -4.52 21.36
CA ASP A 32 10.48 -5.17 20.51
C ASP A 32 11.14 -5.15 19.13
N VAL A 33 11.77 -6.26 18.76
CA VAL A 33 12.26 -6.46 17.40
C VAL A 33 10.98 -6.49 16.61
N GLN A 34 10.60 -5.31 16.09
CA GLN A 34 9.41 -5.15 15.29
C GLN A 34 9.55 -6.17 14.16
N ALA A 35 8.77 -7.25 14.24
CA ALA A 35 8.81 -8.29 13.24
C ALA A 35 8.65 -7.60 11.89
N ALA A 36 9.59 -7.87 10.96
CA ALA A 36 9.60 -7.19 9.68
C ALA A 36 8.22 -7.29 9.03
N SER A 37 7.71 -6.15 8.55
CA SER A 37 6.42 -6.09 7.88
C SER A 37 6.35 -7.14 6.78
N ARG A 38 5.27 -7.92 6.74
CA ARG A 38 5.13 -9.05 5.83
C ARG A 38 3.78 -9.03 5.15
N MET A 39 3.79 -9.35 3.86
CA MET A 39 2.60 -9.58 3.06
C MET A 39 2.64 -11.00 2.49
N VAL A 40 1.53 -11.73 2.59
CA VAL A 40 1.42 -13.12 2.16
C VAL A 40 0.15 -13.32 1.34
N MET A 41 0.29 -13.85 0.12
CA MET A 41 -0.85 -14.21 -0.71
C MET A 41 -1.64 -15.38 -0.11
N LEU A 42 -2.96 -15.24 -0.11
CA LEU A 42 -3.92 -16.22 0.40
C LEU A 42 -4.70 -16.83 -0.76
N TYR A 43 -4.52 -18.13 -0.97
CA TYR A 43 -5.19 -18.90 -2.03
C TYR A 43 -6.59 -19.32 -1.59
N GLY A 44 -7.52 -19.32 -2.55
CA GLY A 44 -8.89 -19.79 -2.34
C GLY A 44 -8.94 -21.25 -1.91
N ASN A 45 -9.95 -21.59 -1.12
CA ASN A 45 -10.22 -22.92 -0.55
C ASN A 45 -9.12 -23.51 0.35
N LYS A 46 -8.03 -22.77 0.59
CA LYS A 46 -6.98 -23.13 1.54
C LYS A 46 -7.27 -22.56 2.92
N THR A 47 -7.02 -23.38 3.94
CA THR A 47 -7.09 -22.97 5.35
C THR A 47 -5.71 -22.52 5.83
N TYR A 48 -5.65 -21.35 6.45
CA TYR A 48 -4.43 -20.77 7.00
C TYR A 48 -4.55 -20.68 8.52
N THR A 49 -3.57 -21.22 9.25
CA THR A 49 -3.56 -21.27 10.73
C THR A 49 -2.37 -20.56 11.36
N GLN A 50 -1.48 -20.00 10.54
CA GLN A 50 -0.19 -19.47 11.00
C GLN A 50 -0.17 -17.97 11.26
N TYR A 51 -1.27 -17.27 10.96
CA TYR A 51 -1.34 -15.83 11.00
C TYR A 51 -2.41 -15.35 11.98
N ASP A 52 -2.11 -14.25 12.67
CA ASP A 52 -3.08 -13.46 13.41
C ASP A 52 -3.78 -12.53 12.42
N PHE A 53 -5.09 -12.68 12.24
CA PHE A 53 -5.96 -11.84 11.40
C PHE A 53 -6.75 -10.80 12.21
N THR A 54 -6.74 -10.88 13.54
CA THR A 54 -7.48 -10.01 14.46
C THR A 54 -6.62 -8.89 15.04
N GLY A 55 -5.30 -9.06 15.07
CA GLY A 55 -4.36 -8.16 15.72
C GLY A 55 -4.35 -8.28 17.24
N ASP A 56 -4.82 -9.42 17.78
CA ASP A 56 -4.83 -9.70 19.23
C ASP A 56 -3.62 -10.52 19.71
N GLY A 57 -2.69 -10.82 18.80
CA GLY A 57 -1.49 -11.62 19.06
C GLY A 57 -1.71 -13.14 18.95
N ARG A 58 -2.93 -13.61 18.70
CA ARG A 58 -3.26 -15.04 18.57
C ARG A 58 -3.45 -15.42 17.11
N LYS A 59 -2.86 -16.55 16.74
CA LYS A 59 -3.07 -17.14 15.41
C LYS A 59 -4.54 -17.52 15.23
N ASN A 60 -5.07 -17.35 14.03
CA ASN A 60 -6.44 -17.72 13.68
C ASN A 60 -6.47 -18.73 12.55
N ARG A 61 -7.59 -19.47 12.45
CA ARG A 61 -7.91 -20.32 11.31
C ARG A 61 -8.72 -19.53 10.29
N PHE A 62 -8.06 -18.99 9.26
CA PHE A 62 -8.69 -18.24 8.18
C PHE A 62 -8.92 -19.12 6.95
N LYS A 63 -10.08 -18.97 6.29
CA LYS A 63 -10.38 -19.60 5.01
C LYS A 63 -11.19 -18.64 4.15
N CYS A 64 -10.86 -18.56 2.87
CA CYS A 64 -11.67 -17.89 1.85
C CYS A 64 -12.19 -18.92 0.85
N THR A 65 -13.46 -18.87 0.52
CA THR A 65 -14.08 -19.76 -0.49
C THR A 65 -14.89 -18.96 -1.48
N ALA A 66 -15.15 -19.53 -2.66
CA ALA A 66 -16.20 -19.00 -3.53
C ALA A 66 -17.55 -18.99 -2.80
N ASP A 67 -18.38 -18.00 -3.09
CA ASP A 67 -19.80 -18.00 -2.71
C ASP A 67 -20.62 -18.76 -3.76
N SER A 68 -21.81 -19.22 -3.38
CA SER A 68 -22.80 -19.75 -4.33
C SER A 68 -23.31 -18.65 -5.26
N GLU A 69 -23.35 -17.40 -4.79
CA GLU A 69 -23.66 -16.25 -5.63
C GLU A 69 -22.44 -15.83 -6.46
N ARG A 70 -22.61 -15.75 -7.77
CA ARG A 70 -21.52 -15.40 -8.70
C ARG A 70 -20.94 -14.03 -8.35
N GLY A 71 -19.62 -13.96 -8.31
CA GLY A 71 -18.87 -12.72 -8.07
C GLY A 71 -18.68 -12.35 -6.62
N TYR A 72 -19.01 -13.25 -5.69
CA TYR A 72 -18.71 -13.11 -4.27
C TYR A 72 -17.76 -14.19 -3.77
N VAL A 73 -17.00 -13.87 -2.72
CA VAL A 73 -16.27 -14.85 -1.91
C VAL A 73 -16.66 -14.70 -0.45
N ARG A 74 -16.66 -15.82 0.28
CA ARG A 74 -16.95 -15.89 1.72
C ARG A 74 -15.67 -15.94 2.52
N LEU A 75 -15.62 -15.16 3.59
CA LEU A 75 -14.52 -15.12 4.54
C LEU A 75 -14.95 -15.81 5.83
N TYR A 76 -14.15 -16.79 6.26
CA TYR A 76 -14.32 -17.53 7.49
C TYR A 76 -13.13 -17.27 8.42
N LEU A 77 -13.43 -17.13 9.71
CA LEU A 77 -12.43 -16.98 10.75
C LEU A 77 -12.77 -17.89 11.93
N ASN A 78 -11.82 -18.72 12.33
CA ASN A 78 -11.96 -19.78 13.33
C ASN A 78 -13.08 -20.79 13.00
N GLY A 79 -13.42 -20.95 11.71
CA GLY A 79 -14.49 -21.83 11.23
C GLY A 79 -15.86 -21.17 11.16
N SER A 80 -16.05 -19.99 11.75
CA SER A 80 -17.30 -19.24 11.61
C SER A 80 -17.25 -18.33 10.40
N TYR A 81 -18.35 -18.29 9.64
CA TYR A 81 -18.56 -17.27 8.60
C TYR A 81 -18.53 -15.87 9.21
N LYS A 82 -17.86 -14.92 8.54
CA LYS A 82 -17.73 -13.53 9.00
C LYS A 82 -18.39 -12.54 8.05
N GLN A 83 -18.14 -12.69 6.76
CA GLN A 83 -18.76 -11.85 5.73
C GLN A 83 -18.50 -12.41 4.34
N ARG A 84 -19.23 -11.90 3.36
CA ARG A 84 -18.91 -12.01 1.94
C ARG A 84 -18.37 -10.69 1.41
N ILE A 85 -17.52 -10.76 0.39
CA ILE A 85 -17.01 -9.58 -0.33
C ILE A 85 -17.26 -9.75 -1.83
N PHE A 86 -17.65 -8.67 -2.49
CA PHE A 86 -17.81 -8.65 -3.95
C PHE A 86 -16.44 -8.54 -4.63
N VAL A 87 -16.19 -9.45 -5.57
CA VAL A 87 -14.94 -9.63 -6.31
C VAL A 87 -15.12 -9.69 -7.83
N ALA A 88 -16.37 -9.61 -8.32
CA ALA A 88 -16.71 -9.71 -9.75
C ALA A 88 -16.15 -10.97 -10.43
N LYS A 89 -14.99 -10.90 -11.09
CA LYS A 89 -14.39 -12.05 -11.79
C LYS A 89 -13.44 -12.89 -10.93
N GLY A 90 -13.09 -12.41 -9.75
CA GLY A 90 -12.18 -13.09 -8.83
C GLY A 90 -11.38 -12.11 -7.99
N ALA A 91 -10.57 -12.62 -7.07
CA ALA A 91 -9.69 -11.76 -6.30
C ALA A 91 -8.41 -12.44 -5.87
N ASN A 92 -7.35 -11.62 -5.74
CA ASN A 92 -6.21 -11.97 -4.92
C ASN A 92 -6.39 -11.42 -3.52
N LEU A 93 -6.23 -12.27 -2.51
CA LEU A 93 -6.25 -11.88 -1.11
C LEU A 93 -4.85 -11.94 -0.53
N TYR A 94 -4.55 -11.02 0.38
CA TYR A 94 -3.28 -11.01 1.10
C TYR A 94 -3.51 -10.79 2.59
N TRP A 95 -2.83 -11.57 3.41
CA TRP A 95 -2.60 -11.21 4.80
C TRP A 95 -1.43 -10.22 4.85
N CYS A 96 -1.59 -9.12 5.58
CA CYS A 96 -0.56 -8.08 5.72
C CYS A 96 -0.36 -7.73 7.20
N GLY A 97 0.77 -8.12 7.77
CA GLY A 97 1.17 -7.76 9.13
C GLY A 97 2.27 -6.70 9.12
N ILE A 98 2.06 -5.57 9.78
CA ILE A 98 3.07 -4.52 9.98
C ILE A 98 3.70 -4.66 11.38
N ASP A 99 2.85 -4.86 12.37
CA ASP A 99 3.22 -5.17 13.75
C ASP A 99 2.04 -5.91 14.43
N ARG A 100 2.15 -6.24 15.71
CA ARG A 100 1.13 -7.00 16.46
C ARG A 100 -0.26 -6.35 16.43
N LYS A 101 -0.34 -5.01 16.40
CA LYS A 101 -1.62 -4.27 16.43
C LYS A 101 -2.08 -3.88 15.02
N ASN A 102 -1.18 -3.86 14.04
CA ASN A 102 -1.42 -3.40 12.68
C ASN A 102 -1.41 -4.57 11.70
N VAL A 103 -2.50 -5.34 11.74
CA VAL A 103 -2.80 -6.45 10.83
C VAL A 103 -3.96 -6.09 9.91
N TYR A 104 -3.85 -6.44 8.64
CA TYR A 104 -4.81 -6.13 7.60
C TYR A 104 -5.05 -7.31 6.66
N LEU A 105 -6.26 -7.39 6.12
CA LEU A 105 -6.61 -8.22 4.98
C LEU A 105 -6.70 -7.32 3.75
N LEU A 106 -5.86 -7.56 2.75
CA LEU A 106 -5.87 -6.82 1.49
C LEU A 106 -6.59 -7.65 0.42
N ALA A 107 -7.35 -6.99 -0.45
CA ALA A 107 -8.01 -7.64 -1.58
C ALA A 107 -7.81 -6.86 -2.87
N VAL A 108 -7.46 -7.57 -3.94
CA VAL A 108 -7.46 -7.06 -5.32
C VAL A 108 -8.64 -7.73 -6.01
N CYS A 109 -9.73 -7.00 -6.20
CA CYS A 109 -10.94 -7.49 -6.85
C CYS A 109 -10.84 -7.24 -8.37
N TYR A 110 -11.08 -8.27 -9.18
CA TYR A 110 -11.03 -8.21 -10.64
C TYR A 110 -12.37 -7.76 -11.21
N GLN A 111 -12.49 -6.45 -11.46
CA GLN A 111 -13.70 -5.81 -11.98
C GLN A 111 -13.80 -5.94 -13.52
N TYR A 112 -15.00 -5.67 -14.05
CA TYR A 112 -15.24 -5.62 -15.49
C TYR A 112 -14.61 -4.36 -16.11
N GLY A 113 -13.31 -4.43 -16.38
CA GLY A 113 -12.55 -3.32 -16.97
C GLY A 113 -11.47 -2.75 -16.07
N GLY A 114 -11.07 -3.42 -14.98
CA GLY A 114 -9.99 -2.95 -14.12
C GLY A 114 -9.91 -3.72 -12.81
N HIS A 115 -9.13 -3.23 -11.87
CA HIS A 115 -9.03 -3.79 -10.53
C HIS A 115 -9.54 -2.78 -9.50
N GLU A 116 -10.14 -3.30 -8.43
CA GLU A 116 -10.49 -2.53 -7.25
C GLU A 116 -9.71 -3.06 -6.05
N LEU A 117 -8.90 -2.19 -5.46
CA LEU A 117 -8.11 -2.48 -4.27
C LEU A 117 -8.93 -2.17 -3.01
N LYS A 118 -8.90 -3.11 -2.05
CA LYS A 118 -9.56 -2.97 -0.74
C LYS A 118 -8.59 -3.33 0.37
N VAL A 119 -8.71 -2.61 1.48
CA VAL A 119 -7.94 -2.85 2.71
C VAL A 119 -8.93 -2.95 3.86
N TYR A 120 -8.86 -4.07 4.57
CA TYR A 120 -9.74 -4.37 5.68
C TYR A 120 -8.95 -4.57 6.96
N LYS A 121 -9.58 -4.25 8.09
CA LYS A 121 -9.13 -4.62 9.42
C LYS A 121 -10.25 -5.33 10.17
N TYR A 122 -9.92 -6.41 10.87
CA TYR A 122 -10.91 -7.12 11.67
C TYR A 122 -11.29 -6.29 12.90
N SER A 123 -12.59 -6.07 13.10
CA SER A 123 -13.14 -5.36 14.25
C SER A 123 -14.63 -5.66 14.39
N SER A 124 -15.12 -5.74 15.63
CA SER A 124 -16.53 -6.02 15.92
C SER A 124 -17.07 -7.27 15.18
N GLY A 125 -16.30 -8.35 15.16
CA GLY A 125 -16.72 -9.62 14.57
C GLY A 125 -16.61 -9.73 13.05
N ARG A 126 -16.12 -8.71 12.32
CA ARG A 126 -16.04 -8.71 10.85
C ARG A 126 -14.84 -7.92 10.31
N PHE A 127 -14.53 -8.07 9.02
CA PHE A 127 -13.48 -7.33 8.32
C PHE A 127 -14.03 -6.00 7.77
N LYS A 128 -13.77 -4.90 8.47
CA LYS A 128 -14.24 -3.56 8.10
C LYS A 128 -13.23 -2.86 7.19
N ALA A 129 -13.74 -2.15 6.19
CA ALA A 129 -12.92 -1.28 5.36
C ALA A 129 -12.17 -0.24 6.20
N VAL A 130 -10.89 -0.04 5.91
CA VAL A 130 -10.05 0.94 6.60
C VAL A 130 -10.38 2.36 6.08
N PRO A 131 -10.51 3.36 6.97
CA PRO A 131 -10.61 4.78 6.59
C PRO A 131 -9.56 5.21 5.55
N GLY A 132 -9.98 6.00 4.57
CA GLY A 132 -9.12 6.47 3.48
C GLY A 132 -9.00 5.52 2.29
N LYS A 133 -9.70 4.36 2.31
CA LYS A 133 -9.70 3.37 1.21
C LYS A 133 -9.99 3.95 -0.17
N ASP A 134 -10.75 5.03 -0.28
CA ASP A 134 -11.14 5.61 -1.58
C ASP A 134 -9.94 6.24 -2.31
N GLN A 135 -8.86 6.55 -1.59
CA GLN A 135 -7.61 7.00 -2.18
C GLN A 135 -6.87 5.87 -2.91
N LEU A 136 -7.07 4.62 -2.49
CA LEU A 136 -6.30 3.48 -2.98
C LEU A 136 -6.52 3.19 -4.47
N ASN A 137 -7.71 3.55 -4.97
CA ASN A 137 -8.12 3.33 -6.36
C ASN A 137 -7.89 4.57 -7.25
N LYS A 138 -7.25 5.62 -6.73
CA LYS A 138 -6.78 6.78 -7.51
C LYS A 138 -5.44 6.49 -8.19
N VAL A 139 -5.33 5.30 -8.79
CA VAL A 139 -4.16 4.79 -9.51
C VAL A 139 -4.57 4.39 -10.94
N PHE A 140 -3.67 3.80 -11.73
CA PHE A 140 -4.11 3.27 -13.02
C PHE A 140 -5.07 2.06 -12.86
N MET A 141 -5.82 1.82 -13.92
CA MET A 141 -6.98 0.93 -13.95
C MET A 141 -6.69 -0.51 -13.53
N PHE A 142 -5.54 -1.06 -13.93
CA PHE A 142 -5.11 -2.37 -13.48
C PHE A 142 -4.09 -2.19 -12.37
N SER A 143 -4.35 -2.73 -11.19
CA SER A 143 -3.52 -2.48 -10.01
C SER A 143 -3.38 -3.70 -9.11
N ASN A 144 -2.30 -3.75 -8.33
CA ASN A 144 -2.02 -4.85 -7.41
C ASN A 144 -1.17 -4.36 -6.23
N PHE A 145 -1.27 -5.04 -5.09
CA PHE A 145 -0.31 -4.85 -4.01
C PHE A 145 0.99 -5.55 -4.37
N SER A 146 2.10 -4.81 -4.32
CA SER A 146 3.42 -5.34 -4.68
C SER A 146 4.20 -5.78 -3.45
N LYS A 147 4.24 -4.95 -2.40
CA LYS A 147 4.92 -5.24 -1.14
C LYS A 147 4.50 -4.29 -0.01
N ILE A 148 4.91 -4.65 1.21
CA ILE A 148 4.86 -3.82 2.41
C ILE A 148 6.31 -3.66 2.93
N GLN A 149 6.71 -2.46 3.30
CA GLN A 149 7.99 -2.18 3.97
C GLN A 149 7.75 -1.22 5.13
N GLY A 150 7.95 -1.68 6.35
CA GLY A 150 7.47 -0.99 7.54
C GLY A 150 5.96 -0.81 7.44
N ASP A 151 5.50 0.43 7.54
CA ASP A 151 4.09 0.82 7.38
C ASP A 151 3.75 1.33 5.96
N THR A 152 4.65 1.13 4.98
CA THR A 152 4.49 1.65 3.62
C THR A 152 4.08 0.55 2.66
N LEU A 153 2.82 0.61 2.21
CA LEU A 153 2.23 -0.28 1.23
C LEU A 153 2.50 0.24 -0.18
N TYR A 154 3.07 -0.61 -1.02
CA TYR A 154 3.40 -0.29 -2.40
C TYR A 154 2.35 -0.88 -3.35
N VAL A 155 1.75 -0.01 -4.16
CA VAL A 155 0.75 -0.39 -5.16
C VAL A 155 1.39 -0.25 -6.53
N TYR A 156 1.43 -1.36 -7.26
CA TYR A 156 1.71 -1.40 -8.68
C TYR A 156 0.42 -1.06 -9.44
N SER A 157 0.52 -0.30 -10.53
CA SER A 157 -0.59 -0.10 -11.46
C SER A 157 -0.14 0.09 -12.90
N SER A 158 -0.96 -0.28 -13.88
CA SER A 158 -0.72 -0.08 -15.30
C SER A 158 -1.93 0.50 -16.03
N GLN A 159 -1.63 1.30 -17.06
CA GLN A 159 -2.62 1.69 -18.05
C GLN A 159 -3.12 0.43 -18.77
N GLY A 160 -4.41 0.37 -19.07
CA GLY A 160 -5.01 -0.82 -19.65
C GLY A 160 -4.59 -1.11 -21.09
N SER A 161 -5.50 -1.73 -21.85
CA SER A 161 -5.25 -2.07 -23.25
C SER A 161 -5.01 -0.87 -24.16
N ARG A 162 -5.31 0.36 -23.71
CA ARG A 162 -5.00 1.60 -24.43
C ARG A 162 -4.34 2.60 -23.50
N ASN A 163 -3.19 3.12 -23.93
CA ASN A 163 -2.50 4.22 -23.26
C ASN A 163 -3.33 5.51 -23.36
N GLY A 164 -3.10 6.42 -22.41
CA GLY A 164 -3.67 7.77 -22.43
C GLY A 164 -3.23 8.59 -23.65
N GLY A 165 -3.80 9.78 -23.81
CA GLY A 165 -3.70 10.57 -25.04
C GLY A 165 -2.27 10.69 -25.57
N SER A 166 -1.31 11.02 -24.69
CA SER A 166 0.06 11.31 -25.11
C SER A 166 0.86 10.08 -25.52
N PHE A 167 0.48 8.92 -24.99
CA PHE A 167 1.19 7.66 -25.19
C PHE A 167 0.36 6.68 -26.02
N ARG A 168 -0.71 7.14 -26.68
CA ARG A 168 -1.59 6.31 -27.50
C ARG A 168 -0.84 5.49 -28.56
N ASN A 169 0.23 6.06 -29.12
CA ASN A 169 1.05 5.41 -30.15
C ASN A 169 2.30 4.71 -29.58
N ALA A 170 2.52 4.80 -28.27
CA ALA A 170 3.63 4.11 -27.62
C ALA A 170 3.28 2.63 -27.44
N SER A 171 4.23 1.75 -27.78
CA SER A 171 4.05 0.32 -27.55
C SER A 171 4.17 -0.05 -26.07
N GLY A 172 3.39 -1.03 -25.64
CA GLY A 172 3.37 -1.49 -24.25
C GLY A 172 2.64 -0.53 -23.29
N MET A 173 2.43 -1.00 -22.07
CA MET A 173 1.69 -0.28 -21.05
C MET A 173 2.61 0.64 -20.25
N ILE A 174 2.09 1.78 -19.82
CA ILE A 174 2.75 2.59 -18.79
C ILE A 174 2.44 1.99 -17.43
N GLU A 175 3.49 1.69 -16.67
CA GLU A 175 3.42 1.12 -15.34
C GLU A 175 3.92 2.14 -14.30
N ALA A 176 3.24 2.18 -13.15
CA ALA A 176 3.55 3.10 -12.06
C ALA A 176 3.46 2.42 -10.69
N GLU A 177 4.31 2.87 -9.77
CA GLU A 177 4.30 2.51 -8.37
C GLU A 177 3.84 3.71 -7.53
N THR A 178 2.74 3.53 -6.81
CA THR A 178 2.18 4.50 -5.84
C THR A 178 2.40 3.98 -4.42
N LYS A 179 2.79 4.87 -3.50
CA LYS A 179 3.07 4.49 -2.11
C LYS A 179 1.99 5.02 -1.18
N PHE A 180 1.54 4.17 -0.26
CA PHE A 180 0.55 4.48 0.75
C PHE A 180 1.11 4.20 2.15
N LYS A 181 0.79 5.04 3.13
CA LYS A 181 0.98 4.72 4.55
C LYS A 181 -0.23 3.99 5.07
N LEU A 182 0.01 2.91 5.79
CA LEU A 182 -0.99 2.11 6.48
C LEU A 182 -0.66 2.09 7.98
N ARG A 183 -1.19 3.07 8.71
CA ARG A 183 -0.88 3.29 10.13
C ARG A 183 -2.09 3.87 10.84
N ASN A 184 -2.19 3.67 12.16
CA ASN A 184 -3.26 4.22 13.00
C ASN A 184 -4.67 3.87 12.48
N ASN A 185 -4.87 2.63 12.01
CA ASN A 185 -6.12 2.17 11.43
C ASN A 185 -6.62 3.02 10.25
N LYS A 186 -5.71 3.62 9.47
CA LYS A 186 -6.04 4.43 8.30
C LYS A 186 -5.05 4.12 7.18
N ILE A 187 -5.51 4.25 5.94
CA ILE A 187 -4.65 4.31 4.76
C ILE A 187 -4.63 5.74 4.19
N SER A 188 -3.45 6.21 3.80
CA SER A 188 -3.27 7.51 3.14
C SER A 188 -2.21 7.43 2.05
N CYS A 189 -2.44 8.12 0.93
CA CYS A 189 -1.42 8.25 -0.11
C CYS A 189 -0.24 9.10 0.41
N ILE A 190 0.99 8.64 0.21
CA ILE A 190 2.20 9.41 0.57
C ILE A 190 2.43 10.54 -0.42
N SER A 191 2.30 10.22 -1.70
CA SER A 191 2.44 11.18 -2.79
C SER A 191 1.72 10.67 -4.02
N TRP A 192 0.97 11.56 -4.66
CA TRP A 192 0.31 11.29 -5.92
C TRP A 192 1.27 11.23 -7.12
N ASN A 193 2.51 11.69 -6.93
CA ASN A 193 3.57 11.55 -7.93
C ASN A 193 4.08 10.09 -7.89
N SER A 194 3.37 9.24 -8.64
CA SER A 194 3.65 7.82 -8.75
C SER A 194 4.85 7.62 -9.64
N ARG A 195 5.79 6.80 -9.18
CA ARG A 195 7.05 6.55 -9.89
C ARG A 195 6.79 5.64 -11.08
N ILE A 196 7.28 6.02 -12.24
CA ILE A 196 7.18 5.16 -13.43
C ILE A 196 8.20 4.03 -13.30
N ILE A 197 7.73 2.82 -13.55
CA ILE A 197 8.48 1.57 -13.50
C ILE A 197 8.38 0.88 -14.88
N GLY A 198 9.15 -0.18 -15.09
CA GLY A 198 9.19 -0.86 -16.39
C GLY A 198 9.76 0.03 -17.50
N ARG A 199 9.05 0.15 -18.62
CA ARG A 199 9.46 0.96 -19.78
C ARG A 199 9.38 2.45 -19.45
N ARG A 200 10.54 3.12 -19.46
CA ARG A 200 10.66 4.56 -19.16
C ARG A 200 11.15 5.41 -20.32
N THR A 201 11.65 4.80 -21.39
CA THR A 201 12.24 5.53 -22.50
C THR A 201 11.29 5.55 -23.70
N PHE A 202 11.11 6.74 -24.24
CA PHE A 202 10.23 7.02 -25.38
C PHE A 202 10.88 8.04 -26.30
N TYR A 203 10.38 8.13 -27.53
CA TYR A 203 10.77 9.17 -28.48
C TYR A 203 9.58 10.08 -28.76
N ALA A 204 9.79 11.39 -28.62
CA ALA A 204 8.75 12.37 -28.95
C ALA A 204 8.45 12.33 -30.45
N GLN A 205 7.19 12.24 -30.84
CA GLN A 205 6.77 12.29 -32.25
C GLN A 205 6.60 13.73 -32.74
N ASN A 206 6.34 14.67 -31.83
CA ASN A 206 6.20 16.08 -32.13
C ASN A 206 6.93 16.96 -31.10
N SER A 207 7.10 18.23 -31.43
CA SER A 207 7.76 19.20 -30.54
C SER A 207 6.74 19.86 -29.60
N PHE A 208 7.11 20.05 -28.33
CA PHE A 208 6.25 20.70 -27.34
C PHE A 208 7.07 21.34 -26.22
N GLN A 209 6.43 22.21 -25.44
CA GLN A 209 7.01 22.82 -24.25
C GLN A 209 6.45 22.18 -22.98
N THR A 210 7.30 22.06 -21.96
CA THR A 210 6.92 21.57 -20.64
C THR A 210 6.93 22.69 -19.60
N SER A 211 6.34 22.44 -18.44
CA SER A 211 6.45 23.30 -17.26
C SER A 211 7.52 22.78 -16.30
N ALA A 212 8.16 23.65 -15.53
CA ALA A 212 9.02 23.23 -14.43
C ALA A 212 8.23 22.62 -13.25
N SER A 213 6.91 22.83 -13.19
CA SER A 213 6.04 22.44 -12.07
C SER A 213 4.78 21.71 -12.54
N ASP A 214 4.33 20.73 -11.73
CA ASP A 214 3.07 20.02 -11.91
C ASP A 214 1.84 20.83 -11.45
N ARG A 215 2.05 21.97 -10.77
CA ARG A 215 0.97 22.85 -10.26
C ARG A 215 0.56 23.90 -11.29
N ASN A 216 1.51 24.41 -12.07
CA ASN A 216 1.31 25.54 -12.99
C ASN A 216 1.66 25.16 -14.44
N LEU A 217 0.95 24.16 -14.99
CA LEU A 217 1.24 23.59 -16.32
C LEU A 217 1.11 24.58 -17.48
N ASN A 218 0.44 25.73 -17.28
CA ASN A 218 0.32 26.80 -18.26
C ASN A 218 1.64 27.59 -18.43
N ILE A 219 2.49 27.62 -17.39
CA ILE A 219 3.80 28.27 -17.47
C ILE A 219 4.78 27.32 -18.16
N LYS A 220 5.24 27.68 -19.36
CA LYS A 220 6.08 26.86 -20.23
C LYS A 220 7.59 27.10 -20.02
N ASN A 221 8.02 27.06 -18.76
CA ASN A 221 9.41 27.32 -18.34
C ASN A 221 10.25 26.04 -18.10
N GLY A 222 9.72 24.87 -18.45
CA GLY A 222 10.46 23.62 -18.45
C GLY A 222 11.30 23.44 -19.72
N PRO A 223 12.00 22.31 -19.89
CA PRO A 223 12.70 22.02 -21.14
C PRO A 223 11.75 21.93 -22.34
N LYS A 224 12.20 22.45 -23.49
CA LYS A 224 11.57 22.22 -24.79
C LYS A 224 11.96 20.84 -25.30
N VAL A 225 10.97 20.06 -25.73
CA VAL A 225 11.17 18.75 -26.37
C VAL A 225 11.04 18.93 -27.88
N LYS A 226 12.02 18.43 -28.63
CA LYS A 226 11.96 18.41 -30.10
C LYS A 226 11.41 17.07 -30.59
N ALA A 227 10.77 17.08 -31.76
CA ALA A 227 10.41 15.85 -32.45
C ALA A 227 11.64 14.95 -32.66
N GLY A 228 11.47 13.64 -32.52
CA GLY A 228 12.54 12.63 -32.56
C GLY A 228 13.39 12.55 -31.29
N GLN A 229 13.22 13.46 -30.32
CA GLN A 229 14.07 13.49 -29.14
C GLN A 229 13.72 12.36 -28.17
N LYS A 230 14.77 11.68 -27.68
CA LYS A 230 14.67 10.68 -26.62
C LYS A 230 14.29 11.37 -25.30
N VAL A 231 13.27 10.85 -24.64
CA VAL A 231 12.83 11.29 -23.32
C VAL A 231 12.81 10.13 -22.34
N THR A 232 12.99 10.45 -21.06
CA THR A 232 12.78 9.49 -19.97
C THR A 232 11.56 9.91 -19.17
N LEU A 233 10.54 9.07 -19.14
CA LEU A 233 9.37 9.23 -18.29
C LEU A 233 9.71 8.80 -16.85
N ASN A 234 9.48 9.69 -15.89
CA ASN A 234 9.93 9.54 -14.51
C ASN A 234 8.79 9.32 -13.52
N TYR A 235 7.76 10.17 -13.62
CA TYR A 235 6.62 10.16 -12.73
C TYR A 235 5.34 10.42 -13.51
N VAL A 236 4.24 9.95 -12.96
CA VAL A 236 2.89 10.37 -13.31
C VAL A 236 2.21 10.83 -12.03
N LYS A 237 1.60 12.01 -12.06
CA LYS A 237 0.71 12.48 -11.01
C LYS A 237 -0.67 11.88 -11.25
N LEU A 238 -1.10 11.07 -10.29
CA LEU A 238 -2.42 10.41 -10.28
C LEU A 238 -3.37 11.15 -9.33
N GLY A 239 -4.65 10.76 -9.32
CA GLY A 239 -5.65 11.28 -8.38
C GLY A 239 -6.35 12.58 -8.76
N GLY A 240 -6.06 13.14 -9.94
CA GLY A 240 -6.89 14.15 -10.61
C GLY A 240 -7.62 13.59 -11.83
N ASN A 241 -8.41 14.43 -12.51
CA ASN A 241 -9.21 14.04 -13.69
C ASN A 241 -8.36 13.76 -14.95
N THR A 242 -7.10 14.17 -14.96
CA THR A 242 -6.19 13.95 -16.08
C THR A 242 -4.81 13.62 -15.55
N TYR A 243 -4.11 12.71 -16.24
CA TYR A 243 -2.74 12.39 -15.91
C TYR A 243 -1.81 13.56 -16.20
N VAL A 244 -0.82 13.77 -15.35
CA VAL A 244 0.25 14.74 -15.56
C VAL A 244 1.57 14.00 -15.47
N TYR A 245 2.36 14.03 -16.52
CA TYR A 245 3.60 13.27 -16.62
C TYR A 245 4.80 14.17 -16.38
N GLN A 246 5.81 13.63 -15.69
CA GLN A 246 7.14 14.22 -15.64
C GLN A 246 8.09 13.45 -16.55
N ILE A 247 8.77 14.18 -17.43
CA ILE A 247 9.85 13.65 -18.26
C ILE A 247 11.17 14.31 -17.94
N SER A 248 12.25 13.63 -18.33
CA SER A 248 13.60 14.17 -18.43
C SER A 248 14.06 14.19 -19.88
N VAL A 249 14.68 15.30 -20.28
CA VAL A 249 15.26 15.52 -21.60
C VAL A 249 16.51 16.37 -21.47
N GLY A 250 17.65 15.90 -21.98
CA GLY A 250 18.93 16.60 -21.85
C GLY A 250 19.30 16.96 -20.39
N GLY A 251 19.05 16.05 -19.44
CA GLY A 251 19.30 16.27 -18.01
C GLY A 251 18.28 17.14 -17.26
N ARG A 252 17.40 17.86 -17.98
CA ARG A 252 16.39 18.75 -17.39
C ARG A 252 15.05 18.02 -17.22
N LYS A 253 14.30 18.38 -16.17
CA LYS A 253 12.98 17.81 -15.87
C LYS A 253 11.86 18.77 -16.25
N GLY A 254 10.77 18.23 -16.78
CA GLY A 254 9.59 19.00 -17.16
C GLY A 254 8.30 18.21 -17.01
N TRP A 255 7.21 18.92 -16.76
CA TRP A 255 5.87 18.39 -16.58
C TRP A 255 4.96 18.79 -17.74
N PHE A 256 4.06 17.88 -18.14
CA PHE A 256 3.00 18.17 -19.09
C PHE A 256 1.72 17.40 -18.74
N LYS A 257 0.58 17.99 -19.09
CA LYS A 257 -0.73 17.35 -18.97
C LYS A 257 -0.91 16.37 -20.13
N ASP A 258 -1.50 15.21 -19.86
CA ASP A 258 -1.86 14.26 -20.91
C ASP A 258 -2.76 14.90 -21.97
N SER A 259 -2.39 14.79 -23.25
CA SER A 259 -3.17 15.31 -24.37
C SER A 259 -2.86 14.58 -25.67
N TYR A 260 -3.74 14.71 -26.67
CA TYR A 260 -3.46 14.26 -28.04
C TYR A 260 -2.47 15.16 -28.80
N SER A 261 -2.17 16.35 -28.28
CA SER A 261 -1.24 17.29 -28.89
C SER A 261 0.21 17.07 -28.48
N ILE A 262 0.49 16.10 -27.61
CA ILE A 262 1.84 15.65 -27.25
C ILE A 262 1.85 14.17 -27.57
N GLN A 263 2.79 13.65 -28.35
CA GLN A 263 2.76 12.25 -28.79
C GLN A 263 4.12 11.58 -28.63
N PHE A 264 4.12 10.33 -28.18
CA PHE A 264 5.32 9.50 -28.00
C PHE A 264 5.19 8.14 -28.70
N ARG A 265 6.34 7.56 -29.06
CA ARG A 265 6.49 6.19 -29.54
C ARG A 265 7.52 5.40 -28.73
#